data_AF-A0A6B2DEQ9-F1
#
_entry.id   AF-A0A6B2DEQ9-F1
#
_cell.length_a   1.000
_cell.length_b   1.000
_cell.length_c   1.000
_cell.angle_alpha   90.00
_cell.angle_beta   90.00
_cell.angle_gamma   90.00
#
_symmetry.space_group_name_H-M   'P 1'
#
loop_
_entity.id
_entity.type
_entity.pdbx_description
1 polymer ?
#
loop_
_entity_poly.entity_id
_entity_poly.type
_entity_poly.pdbx_seq_one_letter_code
_entity_poly.pdbx_strand_id
1 'polypeptide(L)'
;MNGPAVEHLRVRLAELHHALRGAVARQAEAAAVLTRPDLTPFCVTDEQVDALLDRVDAFAEGMTEPPSPARQAPESEQHLRRLAAARGVTLPLDALATRYGLSRDEQDALLLVAAPELDPGYERVYAYIVDNLNRRAPCVELLVTVIAQTPPDRLALR
;
A
#
# COMPACT_ATOMS: atom_id res chain seq x y z
N MET A 1 -2.50 -1.17 -29.75
CA MET A 1 -1.24 -1.26 -29.00
C MET A 1 -1.28 -0.21 -27.92
N ASN A 2 -1.21 -0.58 -26.64
CA ASN A 2 -1.21 0.39 -25.54
C ASN A 2 0.06 1.26 -25.61
N GLY A 3 -0.09 2.59 -25.52
CA GLY A 3 1.03 3.52 -25.58
C GLY A 3 1.94 3.43 -24.34
N PRO A 4 3.15 4.03 -24.39
CA PRO A 4 4.13 3.95 -23.29
C PRO A 4 3.59 4.46 -21.94
N ALA A 5 2.63 5.39 -21.95
CA ALA A 5 1.94 5.88 -20.76
C ALA A 5 1.11 4.79 -20.06
N VAL A 6 0.32 4.02 -20.82
CA VAL A 6 -0.50 2.94 -20.27
C VAL A 6 0.39 1.82 -19.72
N GLU A 7 1.46 1.51 -20.44
CA GLU A 7 2.41 0.49 -20.00
C GLU A 7 3.17 0.90 -18.72
N HIS A 8 3.50 2.18 -18.58
CA HIS A 8 4.08 2.73 -17.34
C HIS A 8 3.13 2.57 -16.15
N LEU A 9 1.86 2.94 -16.33
CA LEU A 9 0.84 2.75 -15.28
C LEU A 9 0.63 1.26 -14.97
N ARG A 10 0.65 0.38 -15.97
CA ARG A 10 0.50 -1.07 -15.77
C ARG A 10 1.62 -1.63 -14.91
N VAL A 11 2.88 -1.24 -15.16
CA VAL A 11 4.03 -1.64 -14.33
C VAL A 11 3.86 -1.16 -12.89
N ARG A 12 3.48 0.12 -12.70
CA ARG A 12 3.29 0.69 -11.37
C ARG A 12 2.15 0.06 -10.59
N LEU A 13 1.02 -0.22 -11.25
CA LEU A 13 -0.10 -0.93 -10.62
C LEU A 13 0.27 -2.37 -10.25
N ALA A 14 1.09 -3.06 -11.04
CA ALA A 14 1.54 -4.41 -10.71
C ALA A 14 2.37 -4.45 -9.41
N GLU A 15 3.24 -3.46 -9.18
CA GLU A 15 3.97 -3.32 -7.92
C GLU A 15 3.00 -3.08 -6.75
N LEU A 16 2.01 -2.20 -6.93
CA LEU A 16 0.99 -1.94 -5.91
C LEU A 16 0.13 -3.17 -5.61
N HIS A 17 -0.16 -4.01 -6.61
CA HIS A 17 -0.87 -5.28 -6.39
C HIS A 17 -0.06 -6.25 -5.55
N HIS A 18 1.26 -6.29 -5.73
CA HIS A 18 2.12 -7.10 -4.88
C HIS A 18 2.09 -6.58 -3.43
N ALA A 19 2.19 -5.26 -3.25
CA ALA A 19 2.09 -4.61 -1.94
C ALA A 19 0.73 -4.88 -1.25
N LEU A 20 -0.37 -4.77 -2.01
CA LEU A 20 -1.72 -5.09 -1.53
C LEU A 20 -1.84 -6.55 -1.09
N ARG A 21 -1.30 -7.50 -1.86
CA ARG A 21 -1.28 -8.92 -1.45
C ARG A 21 -0.50 -9.13 -0.16
N GLY A 22 0.63 -8.45 0.00
CA GLY A 22 1.40 -8.47 1.24
C GLY A 22 0.60 -7.90 2.43
N ALA A 23 -0.11 -6.79 2.23
CA ALA A 23 -0.98 -6.21 3.26
C ALA A 23 -2.15 -7.14 3.64
N VAL A 24 -2.79 -7.76 2.64
CA VAL A 24 -3.85 -8.77 2.85
C VAL A 24 -3.31 -9.97 3.63
N ALA A 25 -2.13 -10.49 3.30
CA ALA A 25 -1.53 -11.61 4.02
C ALA A 25 -1.27 -11.27 5.50
N ARG A 26 -0.67 -10.11 5.78
CA ARG A 26 -0.45 -9.63 7.16
C ARG A 26 -1.75 -9.45 7.94
N GLN A 27 -2.81 -9.01 7.27
CA GLN A 27 -4.12 -8.85 7.88
C GLN A 27 -4.78 -10.21 8.16
N ALA A 28 -4.64 -11.17 7.26
CA ALA A 28 -5.13 -12.53 7.45
C ALA A 28 -4.44 -13.21 8.65
N GLU A 29 -3.13 -13.05 8.78
CA GLU A 29 -2.36 -13.52 9.94
C GLU A 29 -2.83 -12.87 11.25
N ALA A 30 -3.04 -11.55 11.24
CA ALA A 30 -3.56 -10.82 12.40
C ALA A 30 -4.95 -11.32 12.81
N ALA A 31 -5.86 -11.47 11.84
CA ALA A 31 -7.21 -11.97 12.09
C ALA A 31 -7.20 -13.42 12.61
N ALA A 32 -6.30 -14.27 12.12
CA ALA A 32 -6.19 -15.65 12.56
C ALA A 32 -5.79 -15.77 14.04
N VAL A 33 -4.89 -14.90 14.51
CA VAL A 33 -4.49 -14.84 15.93
C VAL A 33 -5.69 -14.47 16.83
N LEU A 34 -6.57 -13.61 16.32
CA LEU A 34 -7.72 -13.12 17.07
C LEU A 34 -8.97 -14.00 16.92
N THR A 35 -8.97 -15.02 16.06
CA THR A 35 -10.19 -15.82 15.79
C THR A 35 -10.29 -17.01 16.74
N ARG A 36 -11.43 -17.14 17.45
CA ARG A 36 -11.84 -18.36 18.16
C ARG A 36 -13.10 -18.95 17.52
N PRO A 37 -13.17 -20.27 17.27
CA PRO A 37 -14.34 -20.90 16.64
C PRO A 37 -15.61 -20.87 17.51
N ASP A 38 -15.46 -20.71 18.83
CA ASP A 38 -16.55 -20.90 19.80
C ASP A 38 -17.18 -19.58 20.28
N LEU A 39 -16.68 -18.43 19.84
CA LEU A 39 -17.14 -17.12 20.29
C LEU A 39 -17.91 -16.38 19.20
N THR A 40 -18.92 -15.63 19.63
CA THR A 40 -19.66 -14.76 18.73
C THR A 40 -18.75 -13.61 18.29
N PRO A 41 -18.64 -13.29 16.99
CA PRO A 41 -17.70 -12.27 16.46
C PRO A 41 -17.93 -10.82 16.93
N PHE A 42 -18.78 -10.58 17.93
CA PHE A 42 -19.17 -9.27 18.43
C PHE A 42 -18.57 -8.90 19.81
N CYS A 43 -17.77 -9.78 20.42
CA CYS A 43 -17.13 -9.51 21.69
C CYS A 43 -15.61 -9.55 21.54
N VAL A 44 -14.93 -8.50 22.03
CA VAL A 44 -13.48 -8.52 22.22
C VAL A 44 -13.20 -9.17 23.58
N THR A 45 -12.36 -10.21 23.62
CA THR A 45 -11.96 -10.89 24.87
C THR A 45 -10.70 -10.29 25.46
N ASP A 46 -10.46 -10.54 26.75
CA ASP A 46 -9.21 -10.12 27.42
C ASP A 46 -7.97 -10.69 26.69
N GLU A 47 -8.01 -11.97 26.30
CA GLU A 47 -6.95 -12.62 25.51
C GLU A 47 -6.68 -11.90 24.17
N GLN A 48 -7.73 -11.42 23.49
CA GLN A 48 -7.58 -10.65 22.25
C GLN A 48 -7.00 -9.26 22.52
N VAL A 49 -7.38 -8.62 23.63
CA VAL A 49 -6.80 -7.33 24.04
C VAL A 49 -5.31 -7.50 24.31
N ASP A 50 -4.90 -8.53 25.04
CA ASP A 50 -3.50 -8.80 25.34
C ASP A 50 -2.70 -9.03 24.04
N ALA A 51 -3.20 -9.86 23.11
CA ALA A 51 -2.57 -10.08 21.82
C ALA A 51 -2.46 -8.80 20.96
N LEU A 52 -3.45 -7.91 21.04
CA LEU A 52 -3.42 -6.61 20.38
C LEU A 52 -2.38 -5.68 21.00
N LEU A 53 -2.24 -5.67 22.33
CA LEU A 53 -1.24 -4.89 23.05
C LEU A 53 0.18 -5.37 22.71
N ASP A 54 0.43 -6.68 22.72
CA ASP A 54 1.72 -7.27 22.32
C ASP A 54 2.13 -6.81 20.90
N ARG A 55 1.16 -6.74 19.98
CA ARG A 55 1.40 -6.25 18.62
C ARG A 55 1.71 -4.76 18.57
N VAL A 56 1.06 -3.95 19.42
CA VAL A 56 1.34 -2.51 19.54
C VAL A 56 2.75 -2.29 20.10
N ASP A 57 3.15 -3.07 21.10
CA ASP A 57 4.49 -3.00 21.69
C ASP A 57 5.56 -3.40 20.68
N ALA A 58 5.38 -4.52 19.97
CA ALA A 58 6.29 -4.94 18.90
C ALA A 58 6.40 -3.89 17.78
N PHE A 59 5.30 -3.22 17.43
CA PHE A 59 5.33 -2.11 16.49
C PHE A 59 6.17 -0.95 17.02
N ALA A 60 6.01 -0.59 18.30
CA ALA A 60 6.73 0.51 18.92
C ALA A 60 8.23 0.25 19.05
N GLU A 61 8.62 -0.97 19.38
CA GLU A 61 10.02 -1.40 19.41
C GLU A 61 10.68 -1.24 18.04
N GLY A 62 10.00 -1.69 16.98
CA GLY A 62 10.49 -1.58 15.61
C GLY A 62 10.65 -0.13 15.12
N MET A 63 9.94 0.84 15.69
CA MET A 63 10.08 2.26 15.31
C MET A 63 11.47 2.85 15.63
N THR A 64 12.26 2.18 16.47
CA THR A 64 13.62 2.63 16.81
C THR A 64 14.66 2.29 15.75
N GLU A 65 14.31 1.41 14.80
CA GLU A 65 15.19 1.05 13.69
C GLU A 65 15.25 2.16 12.64
N PRO A 66 16.37 2.29 11.90
CA PRO A 66 16.44 3.21 10.78
C PRO A 66 15.43 2.81 9.69
N PRO A 67 14.82 3.77 8.98
CA PRO A 67 13.92 3.48 7.88
C PRO A 67 14.65 2.75 6.76
N SER A 68 13.88 2.00 5.99
CA SER A 68 14.36 1.29 4.82
C SER A 68 14.95 2.27 3.80
N PRO A 69 15.99 1.87 3.04
CA PRO A 69 16.48 2.69 1.94
C PRO A 69 15.38 2.93 0.90
N ALA A 70 15.44 4.07 0.22
CA ALA A 70 14.46 4.45 -0.80
C ALA A 70 14.29 3.34 -1.87
N ARG A 71 13.03 3.02 -2.18
CA ARG A 71 12.70 1.99 -3.18
C ARG A 71 13.22 2.39 -4.55
N GLN A 72 14.03 1.52 -5.15
CA GLN A 72 14.53 1.70 -6.50
C GLN A 72 13.44 1.36 -7.52
N ALA A 73 13.33 2.15 -8.58
CA ALA A 73 12.40 1.85 -9.67
C ALA A 73 12.83 0.56 -10.39
N PRO A 74 11.91 -0.38 -10.67
CA PRO A 74 12.25 -1.62 -11.35
C PRO A 74 12.79 -1.33 -12.76
N GLU A 75 13.63 -2.24 -13.28
CA GLU A 75 14.26 -2.08 -14.60
C GLU A 75 13.24 -1.87 -15.73
N SER A 76 12.06 -2.48 -15.61
CA SER A 76 10.94 -2.32 -16.54
C SER A 76 10.43 -0.87 -16.60
N GLU A 77 10.27 -0.21 -15.46
CA GLU A 77 9.88 1.20 -15.39
C GLU A 77 10.98 2.11 -15.96
N GLN A 78 12.24 1.84 -15.60
CA GLN A 78 13.37 2.60 -16.13
C GLN A 78 13.49 2.46 -17.66
N HIS A 79 13.24 1.27 -18.19
CA HIS A 79 13.23 1.02 -19.63
C HIS A 79 12.12 1.82 -20.34
N LEU A 80 10.92 1.87 -19.77
CA LEU A 80 9.81 2.67 -20.31
C LEU A 80 10.10 4.17 -20.30
N ARG A 81 10.73 4.69 -19.24
CA ARG A 81 11.20 6.08 -19.19
C ARG A 81 12.21 6.39 -20.29
N ARG A 82 13.18 5.51 -20.51
CA ARG A 82 14.16 5.66 -21.61
C ARG A 82 13.48 5.67 -22.98
N LEU A 83 12.52 4.76 -23.22
CA LEU A 83 11.75 4.72 -24.46
C LEU A 83 10.89 5.98 -24.68
N ALA A 84 10.24 6.48 -23.63
CA ALA A 84 9.43 7.68 -23.70
C ALA A 84 10.30 8.91 -24.01
N ALA A 85 11.42 9.05 -23.31
CA ALA A 85 12.40 10.12 -23.56
C ALA A 85 12.96 10.09 -24.98
N ALA A 86 13.33 8.92 -25.51
CA ALA A 86 13.80 8.76 -26.89
C ALA A 86 12.76 9.17 -27.94
N ARG A 87 11.47 9.20 -27.58
CA ARG A 87 10.36 9.63 -28.43
C ARG A 87 9.90 11.06 -28.15
N GLY A 88 10.57 11.78 -27.24
CA GLY A 88 10.15 13.12 -26.81
C GLY A 88 8.81 13.14 -26.08
N VAL A 89 8.38 12.00 -25.52
CA VAL A 89 7.11 11.85 -24.79
C VAL A 89 7.39 11.89 -23.30
N THR A 90 6.65 12.73 -22.58
CA THR A 90 6.65 12.71 -21.11
C THR A 90 5.57 11.76 -20.62
N LEU A 91 5.90 10.86 -19.71
CA LEU A 91 4.93 9.94 -19.10
C LEU A 91 4.01 10.74 -18.16
N PRO A 92 2.67 10.56 -18.21
CA PRO A 92 1.73 11.39 -17.44
C PRO A 92 1.97 11.37 -15.93
N LEU A 93 2.27 10.20 -15.35
CA LEU A 93 2.58 10.10 -13.92
C LEU A 93 3.88 10.83 -13.56
N ASP A 94 4.90 10.73 -14.40
CA ASP A 94 6.17 11.46 -14.21
C ASP A 94 5.96 12.98 -14.38
N ALA A 95 5.07 13.41 -15.27
CA ALA A 95 4.70 14.82 -15.43
C ALA A 95 4.01 15.37 -14.17
N LEU A 96 3.07 14.61 -13.58
CA LEU A 96 2.43 14.96 -12.32
C LEU A 96 3.44 15.01 -11.17
N ALA A 97 4.29 13.99 -11.08
CA ALA A 97 5.33 13.91 -10.05
C ALA A 97 6.29 15.10 -10.13
N THR A 98 6.77 15.43 -11.32
CA THR A 98 7.66 16.57 -11.54
C THR A 98 6.97 17.89 -11.20
N ARG A 99 5.69 18.06 -11.61
CA ARG A 99 4.94 19.30 -11.41
C ARG A 99 4.65 19.59 -9.93
N TYR A 100 4.34 18.55 -9.14
CA TYR A 100 3.93 18.71 -7.74
C TYR A 100 5.01 18.26 -6.74
N GLY A 101 6.19 17.87 -7.22
CA GLY A 101 7.28 17.39 -6.37
C GLY A 101 6.98 16.06 -5.69
N LEU A 102 6.15 15.20 -6.29
CA LEU A 102 5.70 13.97 -5.65
C LEU A 102 6.84 12.94 -5.56
N SER A 103 7.13 12.52 -4.35
CA SER A 103 7.96 11.37 -4.03
C SER A 103 7.37 10.07 -4.62
N ARG A 104 8.16 9.00 -4.60
CA ARG A 104 7.71 7.68 -5.05
C ARG A 104 6.50 7.20 -4.25
N ASP A 105 6.52 7.39 -2.95
CA ASP A 105 5.45 6.97 -2.05
C ASP A 105 4.17 7.77 -2.26
N GLU A 106 4.28 9.08 -2.52
CA GLU A 106 3.11 9.92 -2.84
C GLU A 106 2.51 9.58 -4.21
N GLN A 107 3.33 9.20 -5.19
CA GLN A 107 2.82 8.68 -6.45
C GLN A 107 2.07 7.35 -6.26
N ASP A 108 2.59 6.46 -5.42
CA ASP A 108 1.94 5.19 -5.08
C ASP A 108 0.61 5.45 -4.34
N ALA A 109 0.57 6.43 -3.45
CA ALA A 109 -0.65 6.87 -2.78
C ALA A 109 -1.69 7.42 -3.77
N LEU A 110 -1.27 8.24 -4.73
CA LEU A 110 -2.14 8.75 -5.79
C LEU A 110 -2.77 7.61 -6.61
N LEU A 111 -1.98 6.59 -6.95
CA LEU A 111 -2.47 5.43 -7.68
C LEU A 111 -3.45 4.59 -6.86
N LEU A 112 -3.22 4.42 -5.56
CA LEU A 112 -4.18 3.77 -4.66
C LEU A 112 -5.49 4.56 -4.54
N VAL A 113 -5.42 5.89 -4.51
CA VAL A 113 -6.61 6.77 -4.54
C VAL A 113 -7.40 6.61 -5.83
N ALA A 114 -6.72 6.48 -6.97
CA ALA A 114 -7.38 6.31 -8.26
C ALA A 114 -7.87 4.87 -8.52
N ALA A 115 -7.38 3.87 -7.78
CA ALA A 115 -7.63 2.47 -8.10
C ALA A 115 -9.13 2.05 -8.05
N PRO A 116 -9.96 2.49 -7.08
CA PRO A 116 -11.40 2.17 -7.07
C PRO A 116 -12.16 2.63 -8.33
N GLU A 117 -11.69 3.71 -8.96
CA GLU A 117 -12.26 4.20 -10.23
C GLU A 117 -11.93 3.29 -11.41
N LEU A 118 -10.90 2.46 -11.30
CA LEU A 118 -10.53 1.46 -12.31
C LEU A 118 -11.30 0.15 -12.11
N ASP A 119 -11.50 -0.27 -10.86
CA ASP A 119 -12.24 -1.47 -10.50
C ASP A 119 -12.82 -1.35 -9.06
N PRO A 120 -14.14 -1.50 -8.85
CA PRO A 120 -14.72 -1.43 -7.51
C PRO A 120 -14.24 -2.54 -6.56
N GLY A 121 -13.58 -3.59 -7.07
CA GLY A 121 -12.94 -4.62 -6.27
C GLY A 121 -11.89 -4.08 -5.29
N TYR A 122 -11.23 -2.96 -5.60
CA TYR A 122 -10.31 -2.33 -4.65
C TYR A 122 -11.01 -1.88 -3.38
N GLU A 123 -12.26 -1.42 -3.44
CA GLU A 123 -13.02 -1.02 -2.25
C GLU A 123 -13.10 -2.16 -1.22
N ARG A 124 -13.38 -3.38 -1.70
CA ARG A 124 -13.48 -4.57 -0.84
C ARG A 124 -12.12 -5.00 -0.30
N VAL A 125 -11.06 -4.89 -1.11
CA VAL A 125 -9.69 -5.17 -0.66
C VAL A 125 -9.28 -4.16 0.41
N TYR A 126 -9.62 -2.88 0.24
CA TYR A 126 -9.31 -1.82 1.21
C TYR A 126 -10.05 -2.05 2.52
N ALA A 127 -11.35 -2.32 2.47
CA ALA A 127 -12.16 -2.70 3.62
C ALA A 127 -11.57 -3.87 4.39
N TYR A 128 -11.10 -4.90 3.68
CA TYR A 128 -10.46 -6.06 4.32
C TYR A 128 -9.15 -5.68 5.02
N ILE A 129 -8.26 -4.94 4.34
CA ILE A 129 -6.93 -4.60 4.87
C ILE A 129 -7.04 -3.79 6.18
N VAL A 130 -7.98 -2.85 6.28
CA VAL A 130 -8.17 -2.02 7.49
C VAL A 130 -9.25 -2.55 8.43
N ASP A 131 -9.73 -3.78 8.21
CA ASP A 131 -10.80 -4.41 8.99
C ASP A 131 -12.04 -3.54 9.21
N ASN A 132 -12.46 -2.82 8.15
CA ASN A 132 -13.59 -1.90 8.23
C ASN A 132 -14.46 -2.03 6.97
N LEU A 133 -15.57 -2.74 7.11
CA LEU A 133 -16.52 -2.99 6.01
C LEU A 133 -17.14 -1.73 5.41
N ASN A 134 -17.14 -0.61 6.14
CA ASN A 134 -17.64 0.66 5.62
C ASN A 134 -16.59 1.41 4.80
N ARG A 135 -15.37 0.87 4.66
CA ARG A 135 -14.28 1.55 3.95
C ARG A 135 -14.34 1.29 2.45
N ARG A 136 -14.69 2.34 1.70
CA ARG A 136 -14.73 2.30 0.22
C ARG A 136 -13.58 3.05 -0.46
N ALA A 137 -13.05 4.09 0.17
CA ALA A 137 -11.93 4.87 -0.35
C ALA A 137 -10.66 4.68 0.52
N PRO A 138 -9.46 4.95 -0.02
CA PRO A 138 -8.24 4.95 0.79
C PRO A 138 -8.29 5.89 1.99
N CYS A 139 -7.47 5.57 2.99
CA CYS A 139 -7.16 6.44 4.12
C CYS A 139 -5.70 6.35 4.49
N VAL A 140 -5.24 7.26 5.36
CA VAL A 140 -3.83 7.30 5.80
C VAL A 140 -3.38 5.93 6.32
N GLU A 141 -4.19 5.26 7.14
CA GLU A 141 -3.88 3.91 7.62
C GLU A 141 -3.67 2.90 6.48
N LEU A 142 -4.56 2.87 5.48
CA LEU A 142 -4.43 1.98 4.33
C LEU A 142 -3.17 2.31 3.53
N LEU A 143 -2.97 3.58 3.20
CA LEU A 143 -1.83 4.05 2.39
C LEU A 143 -0.51 3.65 3.05
N VAL A 144 -0.37 3.96 4.34
CA VAL A 144 0.79 3.61 5.14
C VAL A 144 0.95 2.08 5.25
N THR A 145 -0.13 1.33 5.46
CA THR A 145 -0.08 -0.15 5.59
C THR A 145 0.35 -0.86 4.30
N VAL A 146 0.00 -0.29 3.15
CA VAL A 146 0.33 -0.86 1.83
C VAL A 146 1.71 -0.41 1.37
N ILE A 147 2.06 0.87 1.54
CA ILE A 147 3.29 1.47 0.97
C ILE A 147 4.51 1.17 1.85
N ALA A 148 4.38 1.29 3.17
CA ALA A 148 5.50 1.08 4.09
C ALA A 148 5.60 -0.39 4.53
N GLN A 149 6.83 -0.91 4.46
CA GLN A 149 7.12 -2.31 4.77
C GLN A 149 7.51 -2.53 6.23
N THR A 150 8.04 -1.50 6.89
CA THR A 150 8.52 -1.57 8.27
C THR A 150 7.88 -0.48 9.16
N PRO A 151 7.86 -0.64 10.49
CA PRO A 151 7.41 0.40 11.41
C PRO A 151 8.03 1.80 11.21
N PRO A 152 9.36 1.96 11.02
CA PRO A 152 9.93 3.28 10.81
C PRO A 152 9.51 3.89 9.46
N ASP A 153 9.35 3.08 8.41
CA ASP A 153 8.81 3.57 7.12
C ASP A 153 7.39 4.12 7.29
N ARG A 154 6.58 3.49 8.15
CA ARG A 154 5.20 3.95 8.41
C ARG A 154 5.16 5.30 9.09
N LEU A 155 6.10 5.57 10.00
CA LEU A 155 6.23 6.87 10.65
C LEU A 155 6.71 7.93 9.66
N ALA A 156 7.67 7.59 8.79
CA ALA A 156 8.20 8.52 7.79
C ALA A 156 7.15 8.96 6.74
N LEU A 157 6.13 8.14 6.50
CA LEU A 157 5.03 8.43 5.55
C LEU A 157 3.85 9.20 6.15
N ARG A 158 3.78 9.39 7.48
CA ARG A 158 2.69 10.11 8.16
C ARG A 158 2.99 11.58 8.30
#